data_AF-W4UNL1-F1
#
_entry.id   AF-W4UNL1-F1
#
_cell.length_a   1.000
_cell.length_b   1.000
_cell.length_c   1.000
_cell.angle_alpha   90.00
_cell.angle_beta   90.00
_cell.angle_gamma   90.00
#
_symmetry.space_group_name_H-M   'P 1'
#
loop_
_entity.id
_entity.type
_entity.pdbx_description
1 polymer ?
#
loop_
_entity_poly.entity_id
_entity_poly.type
_entity_poly.pdbx_seq_one_letter_code
_entity_poly.pdbx_strand_id
1 'polypeptide(L)'
;MNVKKLLISVTVLLWGVCSLFAQKQPVDYVNPLMGTDSKISLSNGNTYPAIALPWGMNFWMPQTGKMGDGWAYTYASDKIRGFKQTHQPSPWINDYGQFSLMPVTGKLKIDQESRGSWFSHKSETATPYYYSVYLSEYNMTTEIAPTERCAYFRFTFPKTEDAYVIIDAFDRGSYVKVIPEQNKIVGYTTRNSGGVPQNFKNYFVIEFDKPFASQKVWAEYQPVEEHLELQSNHVGAAIGFVTRKGEQVHARVASSFISLEQAELNLKEIGTKTFDQVKAAGRKAWNDVLGKIQIEDNDADRMRTFYSCLYRSVLFPRMFYEVNSKGETVHYSPYNGEVRPGYMFTDTGFWDTFRCLFPFVNLVYPSMGAKMQEGLLNTYQESGFFPEWASPGHRWCMVGNNSASVVSDAFMKDVTKADAVKMYEGLLKGANSVHPRIATTGRMGFDYYNKLGYVPMM
;
A
#
# COMPACT_ATOMS: atom_id res chain seq x y z
N MET A 1 9.51 -60.79 -33.78
CA MET A 1 9.62 -59.57 -32.94
C MET A 1 8.56 -59.66 -31.85
N ASN A 2 8.98 -59.68 -30.59
CA ASN A 2 8.22 -60.29 -29.48
C ASN A 2 7.16 -59.34 -28.90
N VAL A 3 5.89 -59.75 -28.91
CA VAL A 3 4.71 -58.97 -28.46
C VAL A 3 4.85 -58.47 -27.00
N LYS A 4 5.66 -59.15 -26.18
CA LYS A 4 6.02 -58.72 -24.81
C LYS A 4 6.81 -57.40 -24.74
N LYS A 5 7.57 -57.03 -25.78
CA LYS A 5 8.30 -55.74 -25.79
C LYS A 5 7.39 -54.55 -26.13
N LEU A 6 6.28 -54.78 -26.85
CA LEU A 6 5.34 -53.71 -27.19
C LEU A 6 4.46 -53.32 -25.99
N LEU A 7 4.07 -54.27 -25.13
CA LEU A 7 3.27 -53.97 -23.94
C LEU A 7 4.04 -53.14 -22.91
N ILE A 8 5.34 -53.40 -22.71
CA ILE A 8 6.18 -52.67 -21.74
C ILE A 8 6.42 -51.23 -22.21
N SER A 9 6.55 -50.99 -23.52
CA SER A 9 6.67 -49.64 -24.07
C SER A 9 5.38 -48.81 -23.94
N VAL A 10 4.20 -49.45 -23.92
CA VAL A 10 2.91 -48.76 -23.73
C VAL A 10 2.63 -48.48 -22.24
N THR A 11 3.11 -49.31 -21.30
CA THR A 11 2.95 -49.03 -19.86
C THR A 11 3.90 -47.95 -19.34
N VAL A 12 5.11 -47.84 -19.91
CA VAL A 12 6.06 -46.76 -19.55
C VAL A 12 5.65 -45.42 -20.16
N LEU A 13 4.93 -45.39 -21.29
CA LEU A 13 4.36 -44.15 -21.83
C LEU A 13 3.15 -43.64 -21.04
N LEU A 14 2.44 -44.51 -20.31
CA LEU A 14 1.28 -44.15 -19.48
C LEU A 14 1.65 -43.66 -18.07
N TRP A 15 2.91 -43.81 -17.64
CA TRP A 15 3.44 -43.24 -16.39
C TRP A 15 4.25 -41.94 -16.59
N GLY A 16 4.47 -41.52 -17.84
CA GLY A 16 5.18 -40.29 -18.18
C GLY A 16 4.28 -39.06 -18.39
N VAL A 17 2.96 -39.23 -18.30
CA VAL A 17 1.96 -38.16 -18.45
C VAL A 17 1.12 -38.05 -17.18
N CYS A 18 1.77 -38.06 -16.01
CA CYS A 18 1.22 -37.30 -14.90
C CYS A 18 1.40 -35.84 -15.31
N SER A 19 0.35 -35.26 -15.88
CA SER A 19 0.17 -33.82 -15.96
C SER A 19 0.57 -33.24 -14.60
N LEU A 20 1.75 -32.63 -14.53
CA LEU A 20 2.13 -31.70 -13.48
C LEU A 20 1.18 -30.51 -13.63
N PHE A 21 -0.08 -30.69 -13.23
CA PHE A 21 -0.92 -29.58 -12.86
C PHE A 21 -0.17 -28.93 -11.71
N ALA A 22 0.42 -27.76 -11.99
CA ALA A 22 1.13 -27.00 -10.98
C ALA A 22 0.21 -26.87 -9.76
N GLN A 23 0.60 -27.48 -8.64
CA GLN A 23 -0.18 -27.43 -7.41
C GLN A 23 -0.39 -25.96 -7.06
N LYS A 24 -1.65 -25.55 -6.89
CA LYS A 24 -2.00 -24.18 -6.50
C LYS A 24 -1.20 -23.80 -5.27
N GLN A 25 -0.57 -22.64 -5.33
CA GLN A 25 0.15 -22.06 -4.21
C GLN A 25 -0.83 -21.25 -3.34
N PRO A 26 -0.51 -21.01 -2.04
CA PRO A 26 -1.33 -20.19 -1.15
C PRO A 26 -1.84 -18.88 -1.78
N VAL A 27 -0.96 -18.16 -2.47
CA VAL A 27 -1.31 -16.87 -3.09
C VAL A 27 -2.34 -17.00 -4.23
N ASP A 28 -2.45 -18.17 -4.87
CA ASP A 28 -3.39 -18.40 -5.97
C ASP A 28 -4.85 -18.50 -5.48
N TYR A 29 -5.06 -18.60 -4.16
CA TYR A 29 -6.38 -18.58 -3.52
C TYR A 29 -6.82 -17.17 -3.07
N VAL A 30 -5.90 -16.20 -3.05
CA VAL A 30 -6.18 -14.87 -2.52
C VAL A 30 -7.04 -14.08 -3.51
N ASN A 31 -8.13 -13.50 -2.99
CA ASN A 31 -8.98 -12.56 -3.71
C ASN A 31 -8.87 -11.15 -3.10
N PRO A 32 -8.06 -10.24 -3.68
CA PRO A 32 -7.99 -8.85 -3.23
C PRO A 32 -9.29 -8.05 -3.37
N LEU A 33 -10.27 -8.55 -4.14
CA LEU A 33 -11.60 -7.92 -4.28
C LEU A 33 -12.59 -8.37 -3.18
N MET A 34 -12.21 -9.33 -2.33
CA MET A 34 -13.06 -9.73 -1.20
C MET A 34 -13.28 -8.53 -0.27
N GLY A 35 -14.54 -8.07 -0.17
CA GLY A 35 -14.97 -6.92 0.63
C GLY A 35 -15.08 -5.59 -0.14
N THR A 36 -14.76 -5.54 -1.43
CA THR A 36 -14.81 -4.29 -2.22
C THR A 36 -16.20 -3.94 -2.74
N ASP A 37 -17.14 -4.89 -2.77
CA ASP A 37 -18.56 -4.62 -3.02
C ASP A 37 -19.22 -4.17 -1.71
N SER A 38 -18.84 -2.97 -1.25
CA SER A 38 -19.34 -2.37 -0.01
C SER A 38 -19.90 -0.98 -0.30
N LYS A 39 -20.88 -0.58 0.51
CA LYS A 39 -21.47 0.76 0.48
C LYS A 39 -21.36 1.38 1.87
N ILE A 40 -21.42 2.71 1.94
CA ILE A 40 -21.43 3.41 3.23
C ILE A 40 -22.55 2.93 4.17
N SER A 41 -23.70 2.55 3.61
CA SER A 41 -24.87 2.07 4.34
C SER A 41 -24.77 0.62 4.82
N LEU A 42 -23.93 -0.20 4.17
CA LEU A 42 -23.74 -1.60 4.52
C LEU A 42 -22.38 -2.09 4.03
N SER A 43 -21.50 -2.40 4.98
CA SER A 43 -20.17 -2.93 4.72
C SER A 43 -20.22 -4.44 4.50
N ASN A 44 -19.63 -4.91 3.40
CA ASN A 44 -19.23 -6.30 3.21
C ASN A 44 -17.72 -6.49 3.48
N GLY A 45 -17.06 -5.48 4.05
CA GLY A 45 -15.63 -5.47 4.37
C GLY A 45 -14.99 -4.09 4.24
N ASN A 46 -15.56 -3.19 3.42
CA ASN A 46 -15.04 -1.83 3.17
C ASN A 46 -13.54 -1.83 2.79
N THR A 47 -13.15 -2.77 1.93
CA THR A 47 -11.76 -2.92 1.49
C THR A 47 -11.54 -2.33 0.11
N TYR A 48 -10.28 -2.15 -0.27
CA TYR A 48 -9.83 -1.96 -1.65
C TYR A 48 -8.82 -3.07 -2.04
N PRO A 49 -8.59 -3.33 -3.34
CA PRO A 49 -7.57 -4.28 -3.78
C PRO A 49 -6.17 -3.70 -3.58
N ALA A 50 -5.55 -4.00 -2.44
CA ALA A 50 -4.19 -3.56 -2.11
C ALA A 50 -3.16 -4.40 -2.87
N ILE A 51 -2.57 -3.82 -3.91
CA ILE A 51 -1.49 -4.42 -4.69
C ILE A 51 -0.19 -4.01 -4.01
N ALA A 52 0.35 -4.92 -3.20
CA ALA A 52 1.43 -4.64 -2.26
C ALA A 52 2.22 -5.91 -1.92
N LEU A 53 3.39 -5.73 -1.31
CA LEU A 53 4.03 -6.81 -0.55
C LEU A 53 3.50 -6.85 0.90
N PRO A 54 3.66 -7.97 1.63
CA PRO A 54 3.29 -8.06 3.04
C PRO A 54 3.90 -6.90 3.85
N TRP A 55 3.06 -6.18 4.60
CA TRP A 55 3.40 -4.97 5.36
C TRP A 55 4.12 -3.85 4.56
N GLY A 56 4.02 -3.84 3.23
CA GLY A 56 4.71 -2.87 2.38
C GLY A 56 4.38 -1.41 2.72
N MET A 57 5.37 -0.54 2.59
CA MET A 57 5.23 0.89 2.92
C MET A 57 4.21 1.56 2.02
N ASN A 58 4.25 1.27 0.71
CA ASN A 58 3.41 1.92 -0.28
C ASN A 58 2.48 0.89 -0.93
N PHE A 59 1.16 1.01 -0.72
CA PHE A 59 0.20 0.18 -1.45
C PHE A 59 -0.22 0.85 -2.74
N TRP A 60 -0.56 0.04 -3.74
CA TRP A 60 -1.09 0.50 -5.01
C TRP A 60 -2.48 -0.07 -5.25
N MET A 61 -3.36 0.70 -5.88
CA MET A 61 -4.69 0.22 -6.25
C MET A 61 -5.26 0.95 -7.48
N PRO A 62 -6.14 0.33 -8.27
CA PRO A 62 -7.07 1.07 -9.12
C PRO A 62 -7.96 2.00 -8.27
N GLN A 63 -8.19 3.22 -8.74
CA GLN A 63 -9.08 4.19 -8.11
C GLN A 63 -10.32 4.38 -8.98
N THR A 64 -11.49 4.13 -8.41
CA THR A 64 -12.79 4.39 -9.05
C THR A 64 -13.51 5.58 -8.42
N GLY A 65 -13.37 5.76 -7.10
CA GLY A 65 -13.92 6.87 -6.33
C GLY A 65 -13.18 8.19 -6.55
N LYS A 66 -13.85 9.31 -6.30
CA LYS A 66 -13.27 10.65 -6.49
C LYS A 66 -12.09 10.89 -5.56
N MET A 67 -11.21 11.82 -5.94
CA MET A 67 -10.15 12.28 -5.04
C MET A 67 -10.72 12.70 -3.69
N GLY A 68 -10.24 12.07 -2.61
CA GLY A 68 -10.67 12.35 -1.25
C GLY A 68 -11.81 11.48 -0.73
N ASP A 69 -12.48 10.71 -1.58
CA ASP A 69 -13.47 9.73 -1.14
C ASP A 69 -12.78 8.55 -0.44
N GLY A 70 -13.29 8.16 0.73
CA GLY A 70 -12.82 6.99 1.46
C GLY A 70 -13.13 5.68 0.73
N TRP A 71 -14.22 5.63 -0.05
CA TRP A 71 -14.53 4.51 -0.94
C TRP A 71 -13.77 4.66 -2.27
N ALA A 72 -12.44 4.73 -2.17
CA ALA A 72 -11.55 4.98 -3.30
C ALA A 72 -11.64 3.92 -4.41
N TYR A 73 -12.05 2.69 -4.08
CA TYR A 73 -12.45 1.65 -5.01
C TYR A 73 -13.75 1.00 -4.53
N THR A 74 -14.71 0.81 -5.43
CA THR A 74 -15.90 -0.02 -5.19
C THR A 74 -16.16 -0.93 -6.39
N TYR A 75 -16.54 -2.17 -6.11
CA TYR A 75 -16.80 -3.18 -7.16
C TYR A 75 -17.94 -2.75 -8.10
N ALA A 76 -18.95 -2.03 -7.60
CA ALA A 76 -20.05 -1.54 -8.42
C ALA A 76 -19.69 -0.33 -9.31
N SER A 77 -18.45 0.17 -9.27
CA SER A 77 -18.04 1.31 -10.11
C SER A 77 -17.70 0.86 -11.53
N ASP A 78 -18.14 1.64 -12.51
CA ASP A 78 -17.88 1.31 -13.91
C ASP A 78 -16.60 1.92 -14.49
N LYS A 79 -15.97 2.87 -13.78
CA LYS A 79 -14.83 3.64 -14.29
C LYS A 79 -13.64 3.66 -13.34
N ILE A 80 -12.46 3.53 -13.92
CA ILE A 80 -11.17 3.80 -13.26
C ILE A 80 -10.68 5.18 -13.69
N ARG A 81 -10.25 6.00 -12.73
CA ARG A 81 -9.75 7.38 -12.94
C ARG A 81 -8.27 7.56 -12.63
N GLY A 82 -7.60 6.50 -12.20
CA GLY A 82 -6.18 6.48 -11.92
C GLY A 82 -5.75 5.22 -11.19
N PHE A 83 -4.44 5.01 -11.12
CA PHE A 83 -3.78 3.99 -10.33
C PHE A 83 -3.01 4.71 -9.23
N LYS A 84 -3.46 4.51 -8.00
CA LYS A 84 -3.16 5.37 -6.86
C LYS A 84 -2.18 4.69 -5.91
N GLN A 85 -1.14 5.41 -5.50
CA GLN A 85 -0.42 5.07 -4.28
C GLN A 85 -1.26 5.49 -3.06
N THR A 86 -1.45 4.59 -2.11
CA THR A 86 -2.34 4.80 -0.97
C THR A 86 -1.75 4.23 0.32
N HIS A 87 -2.12 4.86 1.43
CA HIS A 87 -1.80 4.40 2.77
C HIS A 87 -3.05 4.08 3.60
N GLN A 88 -4.24 4.41 3.09
CA GLN A 88 -5.54 4.31 3.76
C GLN A 88 -5.78 2.98 4.50
N PRO A 89 -5.96 2.98 5.84
CA PRO A 89 -6.34 1.76 6.56
C PRO A 89 -7.84 1.43 6.49
N SER A 90 -8.70 2.45 6.34
CA SER A 90 -10.15 2.29 6.23
C SER A 90 -10.77 3.53 5.55
N PRO A 91 -11.97 3.43 4.94
CA PRO A 91 -12.62 4.59 4.33
C PRO A 91 -12.92 5.71 5.33
N TRP A 92 -13.06 5.37 6.62
CA TRP A 92 -13.40 6.32 7.70
C TRP A 92 -12.19 7.12 8.19
N ILE A 93 -11.03 6.46 8.26
CA ILE A 93 -9.76 7.12 8.61
C ILE A 93 -9.22 7.92 7.42
N ASN A 94 -9.56 7.48 6.21
CA ASN A 94 -9.16 8.05 4.92
C ASN A 94 -7.62 7.99 4.77
N ASP A 95 -7.07 8.73 3.82
CA ASP A 95 -5.75 8.49 3.26
C ASP A 95 -4.76 9.63 3.53
N TYR A 96 -3.48 9.37 3.26
CA TYR A 96 -2.39 10.34 3.28
C TYR A 96 -1.27 9.93 2.30
N GLY A 97 -0.38 10.86 1.93
CA GLY A 97 0.79 10.54 1.10
C GLY A 97 0.43 9.95 -0.27
N GLN A 98 -0.62 10.50 -0.89
CA GLN A 98 -1.34 9.88 -2.00
C GLN A 98 -1.16 10.65 -3.31
N PHE A 99 -0.89 9.92 -4.39
CA PHE A 99 -0.82 10.44 -5.76
C PHE A 99 -1.26 9.34 -6.72
N SER A 100 -1.51 9.67 -7.99
CA SER A 100 -1.92 8.67 -8.98
C SER A 100 -1.32 8.86 -10.36
N LEU A 101 -1.25 7.76 -11.12
CA LEU A 101 -0.92 7.74 -12.54
C LEU A 101 -2.15 7.29 -13.34
N MET A 102 -2.43 7.92 -14.48
CA MET A 102 -3.49 7.48 -15.39
C MET A 102 -3.00 7.55 -16.84
N PRO A 103 -2.81 6.40 -17.52
CA PRO A 103 -2.52 6.39 -18.94
C PRO A 103 -3.80 6.65 -19.76
N VAL A 104 -3.68 7.45 -20.81
CA VAL A 104 -4.81 7.82 -21.69
C VAL A 104 -4.34 7.88 -23.15
N THR A 105 -5.30 7.83 -24.08
CA THR A 105 -5.03 8.06 -25.52
C THR A 105 -5.99 9.07 -26.12
N GLY A 106 -5.59 9.71 -27.21
CA GLY A 106 -6.36 10.73 -27.90
C GLY A 106 -6.27 12.09 -27.18
N LYS A 107 -7.35 12.87 -27.19
CA LYS A 107 -7.34 14.20 -26.57
C LYS A 107 -6.98 14.10 -25.08
N LEU A 108 -5.97 14.87 -24.66
CA LEU A 108 -5.56 14.98 -23.25
C LEU A 108 -6.73 15.51 -22.40
N LYS A 109 -7.17 14.70 -21.43
CA LYS A 109 -8.21 15.02 -20.45
C LYS A 109 -7.58 14.96 -19.05
N ILE A 110 -7.37 16.11 -18.41
CA ILE A 110 -6.67 16.20 -17.12
C ILE A 110 -7.64 15.99 -15.95
N ASP A 111 -8.85 16.55 -16.06
CA ASP A 111 -9.91 16.41 -15.07
C ASP A 111 -10.20 14.94 -14.74
N GLN A 112 -10.32 14.63 -13.45
CA GLN A 112 -10.42 13.26 -12.95
C GLN A 112 -11.68 12.52 -13.43
N GLU A 113 -12.77 13.22 -13.72
CA GLU A 113 -14.00 12.59 -14.22
C GLU A 113 -13.87 12.30 -15.72
N SER A 114 -13.43 13.30 -16.49
CA SER A 114 -13.31 13.19 -17.93
C SER A 114 -12.19 12.24 -18.39
N ARG A 115 -11.13 12.06 -17.57
CA ARG A 115 -10.07 11.06 -17.80
C ARG A 115 -10.45 9.64 -17.40
N GLY A 116 -11.60 9.44 -16.77
CA GLY A 116 -12.03 8.13 -16.31
C GLY A 116 -12.35 7.20 -17.49
N SER A 117 -11.78 5.99 -17.49
CA SER A 117 -12.08 4.95 -18.47
C SER A 117 -13.05 3.94 -17.91
N TRP A 118 -14.00 3.50 -18.75
CA TRP A 118 -14.76 2.30 -18.47
C TRP A 118 -13.83 1.07 -18.38
N PHE A 119 -14.22 0.10 -17.56
CA PHE A 119 -13.58 -1.20 -17.45
C PHE A 119 -14.61 -2.28 -17.09
N SER A 120 -14.19 -3.54 -17.11
CA SER A 120 -15.00 -4.67 -16.62
C SER A 120 -14.14 -5.58 -15.77
N HIS A 121 -14.72 -6.14 -14.70
CA HIS A 121 -14.06 -7.19 -13.90
C HIS A 121 -13.70 -8.43 -14.72
N LYS A 122 -14.36 -8.68 -15.86
CA LYS A 122 -14.00 -9.77 -16.78
C LYS A 122 -12.64 -9.56 -17.46
N SER A 123 -12.18 -8.31 -17.54
CA SER A 123 -10.88 -7.91 -18.08
C SER A 123 -9.98 -7.31 -16.99
N GLU A 124 -10.27 -7.61 -15.73
CA GLU A 124 -9.48 -7.23 -14.56
C GLU A 124 -8.87 -8.49 -13.95
N THR A 125 -7.59 -8.42 -13.61
CA THR A 125 -6.91 -9.43 -12.82
C THR A 125 -6.34 -8.73 -11.60
N ALA A 126 -6.85 -9.10 -10.42
CA ALA A 126 -6.37 -8.59 -9.15
C ALA A 126 -5.73 -9.74 -8.36
N THR A 127 -4.43 -9.66 -8.14
CA THR A 127 -3.68 -10.51 -7.20
C THR A 127 -2.85 -9.63 -6.28
N PRO A 128 -2.41 -10.09 -5.10
CA PRO A 128 -1.64 -9.25 -4.18
C PRO A 128 -0.36 -8.65 -4.79
N TYR A 129 0.29 -9.38 -5.68
CA TYR A 129 1.59 -9.02 -6.28
C TYR A 129 1.49 -8.50 -7.72
N TYR A 130 0.30 -8.49 -8.31
CA TYR A 130 0.10 -8.11 -9.69
C TYR A 130 -1.34 -7.70 -9.96
N TYR A 131 -1.49 -6.56 -10.60
CA TYR A 131 -2.76 -6.07 -11.10
C TYR A 131 -2.68 -5.84 -12.60
N SER A 132 -3.78 -6.13 -13.31
CA SER A 132 -3.94 -5.83 -14.73
C SER A 132 -5.38 -5.44 -15.03
N VAL A 133 -5.58 -4.41 -15.83
CA VAL A 133 -6.92 -4.04 -16.32
C VAL A 133 -6.86 -3.46 -17.73
N TYR A 134 -7.85 -3.81 -18.52
CA TYR A 134 -8.11 -3.18 -19.81
C TYR A 134 -9.00 -1.93 -19.65
N LEU A 135 -8.53 -0.80 -20.15
CA LEU A 135 -9.21 0.50 -20.14
C LEU A 135 -9.86 0.72 -21.51
N SER A 136 -11.17 0.52 -21.60
CA SER A 136 -11.87 0.45 -22.90
C SER A 136 -11.97 1.79 -23.63
N GLU A 137 -12.05 2.91 -22.90
CA GLU A 137 -12.06 4.27 -23.51
C GLU A 137 -10.75 4.58 -24.24
N TYR A 138 -9.65 3.93 -23.82
CA TYR A 138 -8.30 4.20 -24.33
C TYR A 138 -7.70 3.02 -25.10
N ASN A 139 -8.47 1.94 -25.29
CA ASN A 139 -8.04 0.72 -26.00
C ASN A 139 -6.64 0.25 -25.58
N MET A 140 -6.43 0.14 -24.27
CA MET A 140 -5.12 -0.20 -23.72
C MET A 140 -5.19 -0.99 -22.41
N THR A 141 -4.06 -1.60 -22.04
CA THR A 141 -3.94 -2.35 -20.78
C THR A 141 -2.91 -1.71 -19.87
N THR A 142 -3.25 -1.61 -18.58
CA THR A 142 -2.32 -1.20 -17.52
C THR A 142 -2.04 -2.36 -16.60
N GLU A 143 -0.77 -2.56 -16.28
CA GLU A 143 -0.32 -3.58 -15.34
C GLU A 143 0.58 -2.96 -14.24
N ILE A 144 0.52 -3.52 -13.03
CA ILE A 144 1.27 -3.05 -11.85
C ILE A 144 1.90 -4.24 -11.14
N ALA A 145 3.20 -4.15 -10.83
CA ALA A 145 3.91 -5.06 -9.93
C ALA A 145 4.61 -4.26 -8.81
N PRO A 146 4.27 -4.45 -7.52
CA PRO A 146 4.81 -3.66 -6.42
C PRO A 146 6.09 -4.27 -5.84
N THR A 147 6.80 -3.45 -5.09
CA THR A 147 7.84 -3.83 -4.10
C THR A 147 7.42 -3.28 -2.73
N GLU A 148 8.32 -3.15 -1.75
CA GLU A 148 7.94 -2.60 -0.44
C GLU A 148 7.62 -1.09 -0.54
N ARG A 149 8.37 -0.36 -1.38
CA ARG A 149 8.28 1.12 -1.52
C ARG A 149 8.08 1.60 -2.95
N CYS A 150 8.17 0.70 -3.93
CA CYS A 150 8.03 1.05 -5.36
C CYS A 150 6.87 0.31 -6.04
N ALA A 151 6.47 0.79 -7.21
CA ALA A 151 5.71 0.04 -8.20
C ALA A 151 6.37 0.11 -9.58
N TYR A 152 6.34 -1.01 -10.29
CA TYR A 152 6.68 -1.07 -11.69
C TYR A 152 5.39 -1.15 -12.50
N PHE A 153 5.13 -0.13 -13.31
CA PHE A 153 4.00 -0.06 -14.23
C PHE A 153 4.41 -0.52 -15.63
N ARG A 154 3.51 -1.20 -16.31
CA ARG A 154 3.60 -1.51 -17.75
C ARG A 154 2.30 -1.08 -18.42
N PHE A 155 2.41 -0.15 -19.36
CA PHE A 155 1.29 0.36 -20.15
C PHE A 155 1.41 -0.16 -21.58
N THR A 156 0.44 -0.96 -22.03
CA THR A 156 0.42 -1.50 -23.40
C THR A 156 -0.51 -0.65 -24.26
N PHE A 157 0.06 0.28 -25.03
CA PHE A 157 -0.67 1.25 -25.84
C PHE A 157 -1.11 0.71 -27.21
N PRO A 158 -2.19 1.23 -27.81
CA PRO A 158 -2.50 1.03 -29.21
C PRO A 158 -1.55 1.85 -30.10
N LYS A 159 -1.69 1.72 -31.43
CA LYS A 159 -1.03 2.65 -32.36
C LYS A 159 -1.69 4.02 -32.24
N THR A 160 -0.95 5.05 -31.80
CA THR A 160 -1.43 6.44 -31.69
C THR A 160 -0.25 7.40 -31.66
N GLU A 161 -0.47 8.64 -32.10
CA GLU A 161 0.46 9.77 -31.89
C GLU A 161 0.19 10.50 -30.57
N ASP A 162 -0.98 10.24 -29.99
CA ASP A 162 -1.52 10.86 -28.79
C ASP A 162 -1.66 9.84 -27.67
N ALA A 163 -0.55 9.32 -27.15
CA ALA A 163 -0.52 8.51 -25.93
C ALA A 163 0.01 9.37 -24.79
N TYR A 164 -0.66 9.39 -23.63
CA TYR A 164 -0.21 10.17 -22.48
C TYR A 164 -0.22 9.36 -21.20
N VAL A 165 0.62 9.75 -20.23
CA VAL A 165 0.49 9.35 -18.83
C VAL A 165 0.33 10.62 -18.00
N ILE A 166 -0.80 10.70 -17.30
CA ILE A 166 -1.14 11.81 -16.41
C ILE A 166 -0.69 11.43 -15.00
N ILE A 167 0.09 12.31 -14.38
CA ILE A 167 0.52 12.23 -12.99
C ILE A 167 -0.32 13.26 -12.23
N ASP A 168 -0.97 12.83 -11.16
CA ASP A 168 -1.81 13.66 -10.31
C ASP A 168 -1.25 13.63 -8.89
N ALA A 169 -0.68 14.74 -8.42
CA ALA A 169 -0.07 14.87 -7.10
C ALA A 169 -1.08 15.23 -5.99
N PHE A 170 -2.37 15.31 -6.35
CA PHE A 170 -3.50 15.62 -5.48
C PHE A 170 -3.49 17.06 -4.94
N ASP A 171 -4.58 17.48 -4.32
CA ASP A 171 -4.79 18.83 -3.79
C ASP A 171 -4.15 19.04 -2.40
N ARG A 172 -4.42 20.22 -1.79
CA ARG A 172 -3.96 20.67 -0.47
C ARG A 172 -2.47 21.01 -0.38
N GLY A 173 -1.86 21.35 -1.52
CA GLY A 173 -0.45 21.74 -1.61
C GLY A 173 0.37 20.58 -2.14
N SER A 174 0.74 20.67 -3.40
CA SER A 174 1.55 19.65 -4.07
C SER A 174 2.55 20.28 -5.02
N TYR A 175 3.51 19.47 -5.45
CA TYR A 175 4.61 19.90 -6.30
C TYR A 175 4.94 18.82 -7.33
N VAL A 176 5.27 19.26 -8.55
CA VAL A 176 5.80 18.42 -9.62
C VAL A 176 6.90 19.13 -10.38
N LYS A 177 7.86 18.35 -10.87
CA LYS A 177 8.88 18.76 -11.82
C LYS A 177 9.11 17.65 -12.84
N VAL A 178 9.01 18.00 -14.12
CA VAL A 178 9.36 17.13 -15.23
C VAL A 178 10.81 17.41 -15.64
N ILE A 179 11.58 16.35 -15.81
CA ILE A 179 13.01 16.34 -16.14
C ILE A 179 13.17 15.50 -17.44
N PRO A 180 12.90 16.09 -18.62
CA PRO A 180 12.79 15.35 -19.87
C PRO A 180 14.07 14.60 -20.26
N GLU A 181 15.22 15.19 -20.00
CA GLU A 181 16.54 14.62 -20.32
C GLU A 181 16.86 13.33 -19.55
N GLN A 182 16.08 13.03 -18.49
CA GLN A 182 16.18 11.81 -17.70
C GLN A 182 14.93 10.91 -17.83
N ASN A 183 13.97 11.27 -18.68
CA ASN A 183 12.63 10.65 -18.73
C ASN A 183 12.01 10.54 -17.33
N LYS A 184 12.21 11.58 -16.51
CA LYS A 184 11.92 11.54 -15.08
C LYS A 184 10.90 12.60 -14.69
N ILE A 185 10.06 12.26 -13.72
CA ILE A 185 9.18 13.20 -13.02
C ILE A 185 9.45 13.04 -11.53
N VAL A 186 9.63 14.15 -10.84
CA VAL A 186 9.76 14.19 -9.38
C VAL A 186 8.67 15.08 -8.80
N GLY A 187 8.30 14.86 -7.54
CA GLY A 187 7.28 15.67 -6.91
C GLY A 187 7.05 15.34 -5.46
N TYR A 188 6.08 16.02 -4.86
CA TYR A 188 5.54 15.60 -3.57
C TYR A 188 4.04 15.86 -3.47
N THR A 189 3.40 15.08 -2.61
CA THR A 189 2.01 15.27 -2.19
C THR A 189 1.94 15.50 -0.68
N THR A 190 1.01 16.35 -0.23
CA THR A 190 0.77 16.61 1.19
C THR A 190 -0.64 16.25 1.63
N ARG A 191 -1.55 15.87 0.71
CA ARG A 191 -2.94 15.56 1.04
C ARG A 191 -2.98 14.47 2.11
N ASN A 192 -3.58 14.80 3.24
CA ASN A 192 -3.71 13.92 4.41
C ASN A 192 -5.05 14.14 5.12
N SER A 193 -5.32 13.26 6.07
CA SER A 193 -6.56 13.24 6.87
C SER A 193 -6.32 13.53 8.36
N GLY A 194 -5.27 14.30 8.66
CA GLY A 194 -4.80 14.59 10.01
C GLY A 194 -3.76 13.60 10.51
N GLY A 195 -3.28 13.81 11.75
CA GLY A 195 -2.24 12.98 12.36
C GLY A 195 -0.88 13.13 11.68
N VAL A 196 -0.57 14.31 11.13
CA VAL A 196 0.74 14.58 10.51
C VAL A 196 1.38 15.84 11.10
N PRO A 197 2.72 15.90 11.17
CA PRO A 197 3.45 17.14 11.45
C PRO A 197 3.32 18.16 10.31
N GLN A 198 3.62 19.44 10.59
CA GLN A 198 3.49 20.53 9.59
C GLN A 198 4.38 20.34 8.35
N ASN A 199 5.51 19.66 8.50
CA ASN A 199 6.46 19.44 7.40
C ASN A 199 6.15 18.21 6.53
N PHE A 200 5.06 17.49 6.81
CA PHE A 200 4.69 16.24 6.14
C PHE A 200 4.64 16.37 4.62
N LYS A 201 5.36 15.46 3.94
CA LYS A 201 5.34 15.27 2.49
C LYS A 201 5.58 13.79 2.19
N ASN A 202 4.95 13.28 1.14
CA ASN A 202 5.40 12.07 0.47
C ASN A 202 6.03 12.48 -0.86
N TYR A 203 7.34 12.29 -0.97
CA TYR A 203 8.15 12.63 -2.13
C TYR A 203 8.14 11.47 -3.11
N PHE A 204 7.84 11.70 -4.38
CA PHE A 204 7.80 10.64 -5.39
C PHE A 204 8.76 10.90 -6.55
N VAL A 205 9.22 9.81 -7.14
CA VAL A 205 10.05 9.78 -8.35
C VAL A 205 9.47 8.76 -9.31
N ILE A 206 9.33 9.15 -10.57
CA ILE A 206 8.80 8.34 -11.66
C ILE A 206 9.79 8.38 -12.81
N GLU A 207 10.31 7.22 -13.22
CA GLU A 207 11.22 7.07 -14.35
C GLU A 207 10.59 6.24 -15.47
N PHE A 208 10.58 6.79 -16.68
CA PHE A 208 10.06 6.13 -17.88
C PHE A 208 11.18 5.56 -18.75
N ASP A 209 10.91 4.46 -19.43
CA ASP A 209 11.85 3.81 -20.36
C ASP A 209 11.75 4.32 -21.81
N LYS A 210 10.82 5.26 -22.07
CA LYS A 210 10.60 5.87 -23.37
C LYS A 210 10.77 7.40 -23.27
N PRO A 211 11.49 8.03 -24.22
CA PRO A 211 11.58 9.49 -24.30
C PRO A 211 10.22 10.18 -24.47
N PHE A 212 10.07 11.34 -23.84
CA PHE A 212 8.87 12.15 -23.92
C PHE A 212 8.77 12.82 -25.31
N ALA A 213 7.66 12.61 -26.00
CA ALA A 213 7.31 13.34 -27.22
C ALA A 213 6.69 14.71 -26.91
N SER A 214 6.06 14.84 -25.73
CA SER A 214 5.56 16.10 -25.18
C SER A 214 5.56 16.06 -23.66
N GLN A 215 5.67 17.21 -23.02
CA GLN A 215 5.63 17.33 -21.57
C GLN A 215 4.89 18.60 -21.17
N LYS A 216 3.97 18.48 -20.22
CA LYS A 216 3.23 19.60 -19.63
C LYS A 216 3.11 19.40 -18.13
N VAL A 217 3.13 20.49 -17.39
CA VAL A 217 2.58 20.51 -16.02
C VAL A 217 1.19 21.16 -16.06
N TRP A 218 0.41 20.94 -15.02
CA TRP A 218 -0.93 21.50 -14.90
C TRP A 218 -1.23 21.90 -13.47
N ALA A 219 -2.08 22.93 -13.31
CA ALA A 219 -2.61 23.40 -12.05
C ALA A 219 -4.14 23.40 -12.12
N GLU A 220 -4.84 22.89 -11.11
CA GLU A 220 -6.31 22.96 -11.03
C GLU A 220 -6.99 22.47 -12.33
N TYR A 221 -6.47 21.36 -12.87
CA TYR A 221 -6.88 20.73 -14.14
C TYR A 221 -6.65 21.54 -15.43
N GLN A 222 -5.89 22.63 -15.39
CA GLN A 222 -5.51 23.42 -16.57
C GLN A 222 -4.00 23.29 -16.88
N PRO A 223 -3.62 23.03 -18.14
CA PRO A 223 -2.21 23.03 -18.55
C PRO A 223 -1.51 24.36 -18.27
N VAL A 224 -0.24 24.28 -17.90
CA VAL A 224 0.68 25.43 -17.80
C VAL A 224 1.80 25.19 -18.81
N GLU A 225 1.92 26.08 -19.80
CA GLU A 225 2.78 25.84 -20.97
C GLU A 225 4.21 26.38 -20.80
N GLU A 226 4.45 27.33 -19.89
CA GLU A 226 5.74 28.05 -19.82
C GLU A 226 6.82 27.35 -18.98
N HIS A 227 6.42 26.41 -18.11
CA HIS A 227 7.32 25.80 -17.13
C HIS A 227 7.08 24.29 -17.02
N LEU A 228 8.12 23.56 -16.60
CA LEU A 228 8.07 22.13 -16.31
C LEU A 228 8.14 21.82 -14.81
N GLU A 229 8.08 22.85 -13.98
CA GLU A 229 8.15 22.78 -12.53
C GLU A 229 7.04 23.65 -11.96
N LEU A 230 6.29 23.12 -10.99
CA LEU A 230 5.11 23.78 -10.48
C LEU A 230 4.81 23.35 -9.05
N GLN A 231 4.48 24.33 -8.20
CA GLN A 231 3.92 24.16 -6.87
C GLN A 231 2.62 24.96 -6.77
N SER A 232 1.53 24.32 -6.38
CA SER A 232 0.23 24.98 -6.17
C SER A 232 -0.64 24.13 -5.24
N ASN A 233 -1.92 24.50 -5.09
CA ASN A 233 -2.86 23.72 -4.31
C ASN A 233 -3.08 22.32 -4.91
N HIS A 234 -3.37 22.20 -6.21
CA HIS A 234 -3.49 20.93 -6.93
C HIS A 234 -2.69 20.96 -8.23
N VAL A 235 -1.59 20.19 -8.28
CA VAL A 235 -0.73 20.11 -9.48
C VAL A 235 -0.54 18.68 -9.98
N GLY A 236 -0.08 18.59 -11.22
CA GLY A 236 0.38 17.34 -11.79
C GLY A 236 1.11 17.55 -13.12
N ALA A 237 1.44 16.43 -13.77
CA ALA A 237 2.11 16.43 -15.06
C ALA A 237 1.32 15.59 -16.08
N ALA A 238 1.54 15.85 -17.36
CA ALA A 238 1.11 15.01 -18.46
C ALA A 238 2.28 14.87 -19.43
N ILE A 239 2.76 13.63 -19.58
CA ILE A 239 3.81 13.30 -20.54
C ILE A 239 3.22 12.52 -21.70
N GLY A 240 3.71 12.79 -22.91
CA GLY A 240 3.17 12.24 -24.15
C GLY A 240 4.17 11.36 -24.90
N PHE A 241 3.64 10.45 -25.70
CA PHE A 241 4.37 9.44 -26.46
C PHE A 241 3.70 9.20 -27.81
N VAL A 242 4.52 8.84 -28.82
CA VAL A 242 4.04 8.21 -30.05
C VAL A 242 4.27 6.70 -29.93
N THR A 243 3.24 5.90 -30.15
CA THR A 243 3.24 4.45 -29.90
C THR A 243 2.79 3.64 -31.11
N ARG A 244 3.36 2.45 -31.25
CA ARG A 244 2.91 1.39 -32.17
C ARG A 244 1.89 0.49 -31.49
N LYS A 245 1.18 -0.31 -32.29
CA LYS A 245 0.18 -1.26 -31.77
C LYS A 245 0.86 -2.27 -30.83
N GLY A 246 0.43 -2.29 -29.57
CA GLY A 246 0.97 -3.19 -28.55
C GLY A 246 2.32 -2.74 -27.99
N GLU A 247 2.76 -1.51 -28.26
CA GLU A 247 3.99 -0.98 -27.70
C GLU A 247 3.84 -0.80 -26.18
N GLN A 248 4.83 -1.28 -25.44
CA GLN A 248 4.87 -1.21 -24.00
C GLN A 248 5.72 -0.02 -23.57
N VAL A 249 5.16 0.83 -22.72
CA VAL A 249 5.89 1.88 -22.00
C VAL A 249 5.87 1.52 -20.53
N HIS A 250 7.03 1.56 -19.88
CA HIS A 250 7.12 1.26 -18.47
C HIS A 250 7.39 2.51 -17.64
N ALA A 251 6.87 2.52 -16.42
CA ALA A 251 7.21 3.53 -15.42
C ALA A 251 7.64 2.84 -14.12
N ARG A 252 8.85 3.15 -13.66
CA ARG A 252 9.32 2.75 -12.33
C ARG A 252 9.03 3.90 -11.37
N VAL A 253 8.24 3.62 -10.34
CA VAL A 253 7.75 4.63 -9.39
C VAL A 253 8.21 4.27 -7.99
N ALA A 254 8.80 5.21 -7.27
CA ALA A 254 9.03 5.07 -5.83
C ALA A 254 8.58 6.33 -5.10
N SER A 255 8.35 6.20 -3.80
CA SER A 255 8.19 7.35 -2.92
C SER A 255 8.91 7.17 -1.59
N SER A 256 9.04 8.27 -0.86
CA SER A 256 9.68 8.37 0.45
C SER A 256 8.95 9.40 1.30
N PHE A 257 8.93 9.21 2.62
CA PHE A 257 8.48 10.23 3.56
C PHE A 257 9.63 11.11 4.07
N ILE A 258 10.86 10.82 3.66
CA ILE A 258 12.07 11.52 4.10
C ILE A 258 12.47 12.61 3.10
N SER A 259 12.75 12.26 1.85
CA SER A 259 13.19 13.22 0.83
C SER A 259 13.11 12.66 -0.60
N LEU A 260 13.35 13.51 -1.61
CA LEU A 260 13.46 13.08 -3.01
C LEU A 260 14.65 12.14 -3.21
N GLU A 261 15.79 12.41 -2.57
CA GLU A 261 16.99 11.58 -2.66
C GLU A 261 16.75 10.18 -2.07
N GLN A 262 15.99 10.10 -0.97
CA GLN A 262 15.59 8.82 -0.41
C GLN A 262 14.58 8.08 -1.31
N ALA A 263 13.66 8.80 -1.98
CA ALA A 263 12.77 8.18 -2.98
C ALA A 263 13.55 7.62 -4.18
N GLU A 264 14.59 8.32 -4.66
CA GLU A 264 15.52 7.79 -5.67
C GLU A 264 16.30 6.57 -5.17
N LEU A 265 16.69 6.57 -3.89
CA LEU A 265 17.34 5.41 -3.29
C LEU A 265 16.39 4.21 -3.23
N ASN A 266 15.12 4.42 -2.90
CA ASN A 266 14.11 3.36 -2.84
C ASN A 266 13.90 2.68 -4.21
N LEU A 267 14.02 3.41 -5.33
CA LEU A 267 13.93 2.83 -6.69
C LEU A 267 14.89 1.64 -6.92
N LYS A 268 15.97 1.53 -6.12
CA LYS A 268 16.88 0.38 -6.17
C LYS A 268 16.22 -0.95 -5.77
N GLU A 269 15.06 -0.94 -5.11
CA GLU A 269 14.25 -2.15 -4.87
C GLU A 269 13.87 -2.85 -6.19
N ILE A 270 13.53 -2.07 -7.22
CA ILE A 270 13.36 -2.57 -8.59
C ILE A 270 14.75 -2.85 -9.18
N GLY A 271 15.65 -1.87 -9.14
CA GLY A 271 17.00 -1.98 -9.68
C GLY A 271 16.97 -2.26 -11.20
N THR A 272 17.65 -3.34 -11.62
CA THR A 272 17.72 -3.78 -13.02
C THR A 272 16.71 -4.89 -13.35
N LYS A 273 15.82 -5.26 -12.42
CA LYS A 273 14.83 -6.31 -12.65
C LYS A 273 13.84 -5.89 -13.75
N THR A 274 13.43 -6.83 -14.59
CA THR A 274 12.32 -6.63 -15.53
C THR A 274 10.98 -6.64 -14.79
N PHE A 275 9.92 -6.16 -15.44
CA PHE A 275 8.57 -6.18 -14.89
C PHE A 275 8.15 -7.58 -14.41
N ASP A 276 8.38 -8.60 -15.26
CA ASP A 276 8.01 -9.98 -14.93
C ASP A 276 8.85 -10.56 -13.79
N GLN A 277 10.11 -10.12 -13.63
CA GLN A 277 10.94 -10.49 -12.49
C GLN A 277 10.43 -9.85 -11.19
N VAL A 278 10.00 -8.58 -11.20
CA VAL A 278 9.38 -7.93 -10.03
C VAL A 278 8.07 -8.64 -9.67
N LYS A 279 7.21 -8.94 -10.66
CA LYS A 279 5.99 -9.72 -10.48
C LYS A 279 6.26 -11.09 -9.85
N ALA A 280 7.24 -11.83 -10.37
CA ALA A 280 7.61 -13.15 -9.84
C ALA A 280 8.17 -13.07 -8.41
N ALA A 281 8.99 -12.06 -8.11
CA ALA A 281 9.51 -11.82 -6.77
C ALA A 281 8.38 -11.51 -5.77
N GLY A 282 7.39 -10.70 -6.16
CA GLY A 282 6.21 -10.43 -5.34
C GLY A 282 5.38 -11.69 -5.10
N ARG A 283 5.14 -12.52 -6.13
CA ARG A 283 4.46 -13.82 -5.96
C ARG A 283 5.19 -14.71 -4.96
N LYS A 284 6.51 -14.76 -5.03
CA LYS A 284 7.34 -15.52 -4.09
C LYS A 284 7.20 -14.99 -2.67
N ALA A 285 7.33 -13.67 -2.47
CA ALA A 285 7.21 -13.04 -1.15
C ALA A 285 5.86 -13.36 -0.48
N TRP A 286 4.76 -13.34 -1.25
CA TRP A 286 3.46 -13.74 -0.73
C TRP A 286 3.39 -15.22 -0.36
N ASN A 287 3.92 -16.13 -1.18
CA ASN A 287 3.93 -17.54 -0.82
C ASN A 287 4.84 -17.85 0.37
N ASP A 288 5.95 -17.13 0.54
CA ASP A 288 6.83 -17.28 1.71
C ASP A 288 6.11 -16.91 3.02
N VAL A 289 5.24 -15.89 2.98
CA VAL A 289 4.43 -15.44 4.14
C VAL A 289 3.20 -16.32 4.33
N LEU A 290 2.34 -16.44 3.31
CA LEU A 290 1.10 -17.22 3.40
C LEU A 290 1.37 -18.72 3.62
N GLY A 291 2.48 -19.23 3.08
CA GLY A 291 2.88 -20.63 3.21
C GLY A 291 3.38 -21.01 4.61
N LYS A 292 3.48 -20.07 5.56
CA LYS A 292 3.68 -20.40 6.99
C LYS A 292 2.51 -21.18 7.58
N ILE A 293 1.33 -21.10 6.97
CA ILE A 293 0.18 -21.91 7.34
C ILE A 293 -0.30 -22.68 6.10
N GLN A 294 -0.20 -24.00 6.20
CA GLN A 294 -0.73 -24.92 5.19
C GLN A 294 -2.02 -25.51 5.74
N ILE A 295 -3.10 -25.37 4.97
CA ILE A 295 -4.39 -25.99 5.27
C ILE A 295 -4.76 -26.92 4.11
N GLU A 296 -5.48 -27.99 4.43
CA GLU A 296 -6.03 -28.93 3.45
C GLU A 296 -7.55 -28.89 3.55
N ASP A 297 -8.22 -28.57 2.44
CA ASP A 297 -9.66 -28.59 2.33
C ASP A 297 -10.06 -28.91 0.89
N ASN A 298 -11.12 -29.71 0.74
CA ASN A 298 -11.68 -30.05 -0.57
C ASN A 298 -12.61 -28.96 -1.12
N ASP A 299 -13.03 -28.01 -0.28
CA ASP A 299 -13.84 -26.86 -0.68
C ASP A 299 -12.96 -25.67 -1.08
N ALA A 300 -12.99 -25.35 -2.38
CA ALA A 300 -12.21 -24.24 -2.94
C ALA A 300 -12.61 -22.87 -2.38
N ASP A 301 -13.84 -22.67 -1.93
CA ASP A 301 -14.30 -21.40 -1.38
C ASP A 301 -13.78 -21.22 0.05
N ARG A 302 -13.72 -22.29 0.86
CA ARG A 302 -13.04 -22.24 2.17
C ARG A 302 -11.55 -21.92 2.04
N MET A 303 -10.88 -22.52 1.05
CA MET A 303 -9.48 -22.20 0.73
C MET A 303 -9.31 -20.71 0.34
N ARG A 304 -10.19 -20.18 -0.52
CA ARG A 304 -10.19 -18.77 -0.91
C ARG A 304 -10.44 -17.84 0.27
N THR A 305 -11.45 -18.13 1.10
CA THR A 305 -11.75 -17.34 2.30
C THR A 305 -10.56 -17.32 3.24
N PHE A 306 -9.98 -18.48 3.56
CA PHE A 306 -8.85 -18.58 4.47
C PHE A 306 -7.66 -17.76 3.99
N TYR A 307 -7.18 -18.00 2.76
CA TYR A 307 -6.00 -17.30 2.25
C TYR A 307 -6.27 -15.82 1.96
N SER A 308 -7.49 -15.43 1.61
CA SER A 308 -7.86 -14.01 1.47
C SER A 308 -7.87 -13.29 2.82
N CYS A 309 -8.39 -13.92 3.89
CA CYS A 309 -8.32 -13.39 5.24
C CYS A 309 -6.86 -13.30 5.71
N LEU A 310 -6.05 -14.35 5.51
CA LEU A 310 -4.64 -14.37 5.87
C LEU A 310 -3.84 -13.27 5.15
N TYR A 311 -4.11 -13.04 3.86
CA TYR A 311 -3.58 -11.91 3.10
C TYR A 311 -3.91 -10.57 3.77
N ARG A 312 -5.17 -10.34 4.17
CA ARG A 312 -5.57 -9.09 4.87
C ARG A 312 -4.89 -8.94 6.23
N SER A 313 -4.63 -10.03 6.94
CA SER A 313 -3.96 -10.04 8.25
C SER A 313 -2.46 -9.71 8.20
N VAL A 314 -1.85 -9.60 7.01
CA VAL A 314 -0.43 -9.26 6.85
C VAL A 314 -0.20 -8.00 6.00
N LEU A 315 -1.22 -7.13 5.93
CA LEU A 315 -1.10 -5.79 5.33
C LEU A 315 -0.78 -4.72 6.39
N PHE A 316 -1.43 -4.78 7.56
CA PHE A 316 -1.36 -3.74 8.59
C PHE A 316 -0.87 -4.28 9.95
N PRO A 317 -0.20 -3.46 10.78
CA PRO A 317 0.29 -2.11 10.46
C PRO A 317 1.37 -2.13 9.37
N ARG A 318 1.38 -1.13 8.49
CA ARG A 318 2.39 -1.05 7.44
C ARG A 318 3.74 -0.67 8.01
N MET A 319 4.82 -1.10 7.36
CA MET A 319 6.13 -0.52 7.63
C MET A 319 6.12 0.97 7.27
N PHE A 320 6.74 1.78 8.10
CA PHE A 320 6.88 3.23 7.91
C PHE A 320 8.33 3.67 8.08
N TYR A 321 9.24 2.75 7.77
CA TYR A 321 10.69 2.96 7.78
C TYR A 321 11.26 2.69 6.40
N GLU A 322 12.45 3.24 6.17
CA GLU A 322 13.21 3.21 4.92
C GLU A 322 14.66 2.82 5.25
N VAL A 323 15.45 2.54 4.20
CA VAL A 323 16.86 2.16 4.35
C VAL A 323 17.70 3.26 3.72
N ASN A 324 18.56 3.89 4.51
CA ASN A 324 19.40 4.99 4.05
C ASN A 324 20.58 4.48 3.18
N SER A 325 21.39 5.40 2.66
CA SER A 325 22.54 5.07 1.78
C SER A 325 23.63 4.24 2.46
N LYS A 326 23.64 4.16 3.79
CA LYS A 326 24.55 3.33 4.60
C LYS A 326 23.98 1.94 4.90
N GLY A 327 22.76 1.64 4.48
CA GLY A 327 22.07 0.39 4.79
C GLY A 327 21.41 0.37 6.16
N GLU A 328 21.30 1.52 6.83
CA GLU A 328 20.71 1.63 8.17
C GLU A 328 19.20 1.87 8.05
N THR A 329 18.45 1.30 8.99
CA THR A 329 17.00 1.54 9.09
C THR A 329 16.74 2.91 9.71
N VAL A 330 15.97 3.75 9.01
CA VAL A 330 15.57 5.10 9.42
C VAL A 330 14.11 5.34 9.10
N HIS A 331 13.47 6.33 9.72
CA HIS A 331 12.10 6.69 9.40
C HIS A 331 11.88 8.19 9.54
N TYR A 332 10.91 8.73 8.78
CA TYR A 332 10.27 10.00 9.10
C TYR A 332 9.28 9.77 10.26
N SER A 333 9.43 10.51 11.35
CA SER A 333 8.51 10.43 12.48
C SER A 333 7.21 11.15 12.14
N PRO A 334 6.06 10.45 12.08
CA PRO A 334 4.77 11.11 11.92
C PRO A 334 4.29 11.80 13.22
N TYR A 335 5.10 11.75 14.28
CA TYR A 335 4.76 12.33 15.58
C TYR A 335 5.46 13.68 15.83
N ASN A 336 6.73 13.81 15.43
CA ASN A 336 7.50 15.05 15.61
C ASN A 336 8.08 15.63 14.30
N GLY A 337 8.01 14.92 13.18
CA GLY A 337 8.45 15.40 11.86
C GLY A 337 9.95 15.30 11.61
N GLU A 338 10.71 14.69 12.53
CA GLU A 338 12.15 14.47 12.36
C GLU A 338 12.45 13.13 11.68
N VAL A 339 13.65 12.99 11.11
CA VAL A 339 14.16 11.71 10.63
C VAL A 339 14.96 11.05 11.76
N ARG A 340 14.58 9.83 12.16
CA ARG A 340 15.16 9.10 13.28
C ARG A 340 15.65 7.71 12.84
N PRO A 341 16.64 7.12 13.52
CA PRO A 341 17.02 5.72 13.29
C PRO A 341 15.95 4.76 13.85
N GLY A 342 15.96 3.52 13.36
CA GLY A 342 15.14 2.43 13.88
C GLY A 342 13.80 2.25 13.17
N TYR A 343 13.07 1.21 13.56
CA TYR A 343 11.80 0.85 12.92
C TYR A 343 10.67 1.82 13.26
N MET A 344 9.69 1.93 12.37
CA MET A 344 8.42 2.62 12.59
C MET A 344 7.32 1.88 11.84
N PHE A 345 6.12 1.82 12.42
CA PHE A 345 4.94 1.18 11.83
C PHE A 345 3.71 2.02 12.14
N THR A 346 2.71 2.00 11.25
CA THR A 346 1.48 2.78 11.41
C THR A 346 0.29 2.12 10.69
N ASP A 347 -0.87 2.80 10.67
CA ASP A 347 -2.10 2.40 10.00
C ASP A 347 -2.78 1.22 10.67
N THR A 348 -2.92 1.32 11.99
CA THR A 348 -3.66 0.36 12.78
C THR A 348 -4.35 1.02 13.97
N GLY A 349 -5.50 0.48 14.32
CA GLY A 349 -6.24 0.78 15.53
C GLY A 349 -6.17 -0.37 16.51
N PHE A 350 -5.53 -0.17 17.65
CA PHE A 350 -5.41 -1.22 18.66
C PHE A 350 -6.71 -1.59 19.31
N TRP A 351 -7.75 -0.75 19.27
CA TRP A 351 -9.11 -1.16 19.66
C TRP A 351 -9.63 -2.34 18.83
N ASP A 352 -9.20 -2.46 17.58
CA ASP A 352 -9.51 -3.58 16.68
C ASP A 352 -8.47 -4.70 16.83
N THR A 353 -7.19 -4.37 16.63
CA THR A 353 -6.15 -5.35 16.29
C THR A 353 -5.53 -6.06 17.49
N PHE A 354 -5.72 -5.58 18.72
CA PHE A 354 -5.24 -6.28 19.92
C PHE A 354 -5.87 -7.66 20.11
N ARG A 355 -7.10 -7.85 19.60
CA ARG A 355 -7.97 -9.01 19.89
C ARG A 355 -7.40 -10.31 19.34
N CYS A 356 -6.90 -10.27 18.10
CA CYS A 356 -6.35 -11.45 17.45
C CYS A 356 -5.26 -11.16 16.42
N LEU A 357 -5.18 -9.96 15.83
CA LEU A 357 -4.16 -9.64 14.82
C LEU A 357 -2.76 -9.64 15.44
N PHE A 358 -2.52 -8.85 16.49
CA PHE A 358 -1.22 -8.85 17.16
C PHE A 358 -0.87 -10.20 17.81
N PRO A 359 -1.81 -10.88 18.52
CA PRO A 359 -1.59 -12.25 18.96
C PRO A 359 -1.21 -13.23 17.84
N PHE A 360 -1.83 -13.09 16.65
CA PHE A 360 -1.53 -13.87 15.47
C PHE A 360 -0.13 -13.57 14.91
N VAL A 361 0.26 -12.30 14.82
CA VAL A 361 1.63 -11.91 14.44
C VAL A 361 2.66 -12.48 15.41
N ASN A 362 2.41 -12.40 16.72
CA ASN A 362 3.29 -12.97 17.74
C ASN A 362 3.44 -14.50 17.61
N LEU A 363 2.40 -15.20 17.16
CA LEU A 363 2.42 -16.65 16.97
C LEU A 363 3.12 -17.06 15.66
N VAL A 364 2.75 -16.43 14.54
CA VAL A 364 3.11 -16.90 13.19
C VAL A 364 4.28 -16.13 12.59
N TYR A 365 4.43 -14.85 12.94
CA TYR A 365 5.45 -13.95 12.41
C TYR A 365 6.19 -13.18 13.54
N PRO A 366 6.73 -13.87 14.56
CA PRO A 366 7.31 -13.21 15.75
C PRO A 366 8.45 -12.24 15.40
N SER A 367 9.23 -12.51 14.36
CA SER A 367 10.28 -11.58 13.90
C SER A 367 9.72 -10.25 13.40
N MET A 368 8.51 -10.24 12.82
CA MET A 368 7.81 -9.01 12.45
C MET A 368 7.21 -8.35 13.69
N GLY A 369 6.64 -9.15 14.60
CA GLY A 369 6.17 -8.67 15.91
C GLY A 369 7.26 -7.90 16.67
N ALA A 370 8.49 -8.43 16.70
CA ALA A 370 9.63 -7.77 17.33
C ALA A 370 9.91 -6.37 16.75
N LYS A 371 9.90 -6.23 15.41
CA LYS A 371 10.09 -4.94 14.72
C LYS A 371 8.96 -3.96 15.01
N MET A 372 7.71 -4.45 15.04
CA MET A 372 6.55 -3.62 15.38
C MET A 372 6.66 -3.09 16.81
N GLN A 373 7.10 -3.91 17.77
CA GLN A 373 7.28 -3.49 19.17
C GLN A 373 8.41 -2.47 19.34
N GLU A 374 9.51 -2.59 18.60
CA GLU A 374 10.54 -1.54 18.52
C GLU A 374 9.96 -0.23 17.97
N GLY A 375 9.15 -0.29 16.90
CA GLY A 375 8.45 0.88 16.37
C GLY A 375 7.47 1.54 17.34
N LEU A 376 6.82 0.76 18.21
CA LEU A 376 5.97 1.31 19.27
C LEU A 376 6.78 2.01 20.34
N LEU A 377 7.94 1.47 20.71
CA LEU A 377 8.84 2.15 21.64
C LEU A 377 9.33 3.48 21.05
N ASN A 378 9.70 3.50 19.76
CA ASN A 378 10.07 4.73 19.05
C ASN A 378 8.91 5.74 19.06
N THR A 379 7.68 5.30 18.80
CA THR A 379 6.48 6.15 18.91
C THR A 379 6.36 6.78 20.30
N TYR A 380 6.51 5.99 21.37
CA TYR A 380 6.48 6.51 22.74
C TYR A 380 7.59 7.54 23.00
N GLN A 381 8.81 7.27 22.54
CA GLN A 381 9.94 8.20 22.69
C GLN A 381 9.74 9.50 21.90
N GLU A 382 9.11 9.43 20.73
CA GLU A 382 8.94 10.55 19.82
C GLU A 382 7.71 11.41 20.12
N SER A 383 6.69 10.85 20.77
CA SER A 383 5.42 11.52 21.04
C SER A 383 5.05 11.61 22.52
N GLY A 384 5.75 10.89 23.40
CA GLY A 384 5.43 10.76 24.82
C GLY A 384 4.27 9.80 25.15
N PHE A 385 3.68 9.11 24.16
CA PHE A 385 2.56 8.17 24.34
C PHE A 385 2.68 6.99 23.36
N PHE A 386 2.31 5.80 23.80
CA PHE A 386 2.00 4.73 22.85
C PHE A 386 0.77 5.09 22.01
N PRO A 387 0.69 4.64 20.75
CA PRO A 387 -0.47 4.91 19.91
C PRO A 387 -1.65 4.01 20.31
N GLU A 388 -2.87 4.48 20.05
CA GLU A 388 -4.08 3.64 20.07
C GLU A 388 -4.67 3.53 18.66
N TRP A 389 -4.91 4.67 18.01
CA TRP A 389 -5.12 4.75 16.56
C TRP A 389 -4.02 5.61 15.93
N ALA A 390 -3.27 5.04 14.98
CA ALA A 390 -2.22 5.73 14.24
C ALA A 390 -2.47 5.70 12.74
N SER A 391 -2.50 6.87 12.09
CA SER A 391 -2.55 7.01 10.62
C SER A 391 -2.26 8.46 10.16
N PRO A 392 -0.98 8.80 9.85
CA PRO A 392 0.22 8.05 10.28
C PRO A 392 0.58 8.33 11.76
N GLY A 393 0.32 9.53 12.27
CA GLY A 393 0.50 9.88 13.68
C GLY A 393 -0.76 9.60 14.49
N HIS A 394 -0.84 10.12 15.72
CA HIS A 394 -2.01 9.95 16.60
C HIS A 394 -3.30 10.47 15.96
N ARG A 395 -4.35 9.64 15.94
CA ARG A 395 -5.67 9.96 15.37
C ARG A 395 -6.76 9.77 16.40
N TRP A 396 -7.72 10.69 16.42
CA TRP A 396 -8.84 10.66 17.35
C TRP A 396 -9.90 9.64 16.90
N CYS A 397 -9.71 8.36 17.21
CA CYS A 397 -10.65 7.31 16.83
C CYS A 397 -10.73 6.21 17.90
N MET A 398 -11.94 5.66 18.08
CA MET A 398 -12.26 4.60 19.04
C MET A 398 -11.94 4.97 20.50
N VAL A 399 -11.68 3.98 21.36
CA VAL A 399 -11.52 4.15 22.81
C VAL A 399 -10.54 3.12 23.39
N GLY A 400 -10.25 3.25 24.68
CA GLY A 400 -9.50 2.26 25.46
C GLY A 400 -8.01 2.60 25.56
N ASN A 401 -7.28 1.72 26.24
CA ASN A 401 -5.82 1.79 26.35
C ASN A 401 -5.24 0.41 25.97
N ASN A 402 -5.55 -0.02 24.75
CA ASN A 402 -5.31 -1.38 24.27
C ASN A 402 -3.86 -1.58 23.82
N SER A 403 -3.08 -0.51 23.65
CA SER A 403 -1.61 -0.59 23.56
C SER A 403 -1.01 -1.40 24.70
N ALA A 404 -1.59 -1.33 25.91
CA ALA A 404 -1.19 -2.16 27.03
C ALA A 404 -1.31 -3.66 26.74
N SER A 405 -2.39 -4.09 26.09
CA SER A 405 -2.55 -5.49 25.67
C SER A 405 -1.53 -5.88 24.60
N VAL A 406 -1.30 -5.00 23.61
CA VAL A 406 -0.38 -5.28 22.49
C VAL A 406 1.07 -5.43 22.97
N VAL A 407 1.52 -4.53 23.84
CA VAL A 407 2.89 -4.56 24.40
C VAL A 407 3.04 -5.72 25.37
N SER A 408 2.09 -5.93 26.29
CA SER A 408 2.18 -7.01 27.27
C SER A 408 2.09 -8.40 26.64
N ASP A 409 1.22 -8.64 25.65
CA ASP A 409 1.13 -9.94 24.96
C ASP A 409 2.46 -10.30 24.27
N ALA A 410 3.08 -9.34 23.60
CA ALA A 410 4.37 -9.55 22.95
C ALA A 410 5.50 -9.81 23.96
N PHE A 411 5.49 -9.09 25.09
CA PHE A 411 6.47 -9.31 26.17
C PHE A 411 6.30 -10.68 26.82
N MET A 412 5.07 -11.06 27.19
CA MET A 412 4.78 -12.35 27.85
C MET A 412 5.06 -13.56 26.94
N LYS A 413 5.07 -13.38 25.62
CA LYS A 413 5.41 -14.40 24.62
C LYS A 413 6.87 -14.35 24.15
N ASP A 414 7.73 -13.54 24.81
CA ASP A 414 9.15 -13.38 24.46
C ASP A 414 9.40 -12.95 23.00
N VAL A 415 8.49 -12.14 22.45
CA VAL A 415 8.57 -11.66 21.06
C VAL A 415 9.46 -10.41 20.96
N THR A 416 9.49 -9.58 22.00
CA THR A 416 10.22 -8.31 21.98
C THR A 416 11.44 -8.35 22.87
N LYS A 417 12.54 -7.77 22.39
CA LYS A 417 13.76 -7.48 23.15
C LYS A 417 13.96 -5.99 23.42
N ALA A 418 12.95 -5.18 23.07
CA ALA A 418 12.98 -3.75 23.34
C ALA A 418 13.07 -3.49 24.85
N ASP A 419 13.50 -2.28 25.21
CA ASP A 419 13.72 -1.89 26.61
C ASP A 419 12.43 -2.05 27.43
N ALA A 420 12.38 -3.12 28.24
CA ALA A 420 11.23 -3.48 29.05
C ALA A 420 10.90 -2.41 30.11
N VAL A 421 11.92 -1.73 30.64
CA VAL A 421 11.74 -0.64 31.61
C VAL A 421 11.05 0.52 30.92
N LYS A 422 11.54 0.93 29.75
CA LYS A 422 10.91 2.01 28.97
C LYS A 422 9.51 1.65 28.48
N MET A 423 9.28 0.40 28.08
CA MET A 423 7.95 -0.06 27.74
C MET A 423 6.99 0.04 28.94
N TYR A 424 7.41 -0.42 30.11
CA TYR A 424 6.61 -0.31 31.33
C TYR A 424 6.35 1.15 31.74
N GLU A 425 7.35 2.02 31.66
CA GLU A 425 7.19 3.46 31.85
C GLU A 425 6.11 4.04 30.91
N GLY A 426 6.14 3.67 29.63
CA GLY A 426 5.15 4.10 28.64
C GLY A 426 3.74 3.58 28.93
N LEU A 427 3.61 2.35 29.41
CA LEU A 427 2.32 1.78 29.84
C LEU A 427 1.76 2.51 31.07
N LEU A 428 2.58 2.76 32.08
CA LEU A 428 2.19 3.54 33.25
C LEU A 428 1.80 4.97 32.89
N LYS A 429 2.53 5.59 31.95
CA LYS A 429 2.20 6.90 31.42
C LYS A 429 0.81 6.89 30.77
N GLY A 430 0.53 5.93 29.88
CA GLY A 430 -0.77 5.81 29.21
C GLY A 430 -1.94 5.58 30.18
N ALA A 431 -1.72 4.76 31.22
CA ALA A 431 -2.74 4.48 32.23
C ALA A 431 -3.12 5.70 33.09
N ASN A 432 -2.20 6.66 33.24
CA ASN A 432 -2.31 7.80 34.16
C ASN A 432 -2.19 9.17 33.47
N SER A 433 -2.42 9.22 32.15
CA SER A 433 -2.49 10.49 31.44
C SER A 433 -3.24 10.33 30.12
N VAL A 434 -3.69 11.45 29.56
CA VAL A 434 -4.32 11.52 28.25
C VAL A 434 -3.57 12.53 27.39
N HIS A 435 -3.44 12.24 26.10
CA HIS A 435 -2.79 13.15 25.17
C HIS A 435 -3.59 14.45 25.05
N PRO A 436 -2.96 15.64 25.13
CA PRO A 436 -3.66 16.92 25.32
C PRO A 436 -4.60 17.33 24.18
N ARG A 437 -4.38 16.78 22.98
CA ARG A 437 -5.19 17.10 21.78
C ARG A 437 -5.96 15.91 21.20
N ILE A 438 -5.68 14.70 21.67
CA ILE A 438 -6.20 13.46 21.08
C ILE A 438 -6.66 12.57 22.23
N ALA A 439 -7.91 12.72 22.63
CA ALA A 439 -8.43 12.10 23.85
C ALA A 439 -8.35 10.55 23.86
N THR A 440 -8.25 9.95 22.68
CA THR A 440 -8.18 8.49 22.50
C THR A 440 -6.77 7.94 22.65
N THR A 441 -5.74 8.79 22.75
CA THR A 441 -4.36 8.40 23.05
C THR A 441 -4.09 8.60 24.54
N GLY A 442 -3.66 7.54 25.24
CA GLY A 442 -3.66 7.49 26.70
C GLY A 442 -5.03 7.09 27.24
N ARG A 443 -5.42 7.59 28.42
CA ARG A 443 -6.68 7.20 29.07
C ARG A 443 -7.55 8.41 29.43
N MET A 444 -8.50 8.74 28.56
CA MET A 444 -9.53 9.72 28.89
C MET A 444 -10.31 9.31 30.16
N GLY A 445 -10.45 10.23 31.12
CA GLY A 445 -11.13 9.96 32.38
C GLY A 445 -10.32 9.16 33.40
N PHE A 446 -8.99 9.06 33.25
CA PHE A 446 -8.14 8.27 34.17
C PHE A 446 -8.27 8.72 35.64
N ASP A 447 -8.40 10.02 35.94
CA ASP A 447 -8.55 10.51 37.33
C ASP A 447 -9.82 9.94 37.99
N TYR A 448 -10.94 9.92 37.27
CA TYR A 448 -12.18 9.32 37.76
C TYR A 448 -12.02 7.82 37.94
N TYR A 449 -11.45 7.13 36.94
CA TYR A 449 -11.25 5.69 37.02
C TYR A 449 -10.36 5.30 38.19
N ASN A 450 -9.24 5.99 38.39
CA ASN A 450 -8.29 5.72 39.47
C ASN A 450 -8.90 5.98 40.86
N LYS A 451 -9.82 6.96 40.97
CA LYS A 451 -10.49 7.30 42.23
C LYS A 451 -11.72 6.43 42.52
N LEU A 452 -12.50 6.09 41.50
CA LEU A 452 -13.84 5.51 41.64
C LEU A 452 -13.92 4.04 41.19
N GLY A 453 -12.93 3.55 40.44
CA GLY A 453 -12.95 2.23 39.80
C GLY A 453 -13.72 2.17 38.48
N TYR A 454 -14.31 3.29 38.02
CA TYR A 454 -15.05 3.41 36.76
C TYR A 454 -15.04 4.86 36.24
N VAL A 455 -15.37 5.07 34.97
CA VAL A 455 -15.59 6.40 34.38
C VAL A 455 -17.09 6.70 34.38
N PRO A 456 -17.58 7.74 35.10
CA PRO A 456 -19.00 8.08 35.13
C PRO A 456 -19.53 8.51 33.75
N MET A 457 -20.83 8.28 33.51
CA MET A 457 -21.53 8.99 32.42
C MET A 457 -21.62 10.47 32.82
N MET A 458 -21.10 11.35 31.96
CA MET A 458 -21.19 12.80 32.12
C MET A 458 -22.23 13.38 31.16
#